data_AF-A0A968XIE7-F1
#
_entry.id   AF-A0A968XIE7-F1
#
_cell.length_a   1.000
_cell.length_b   1.000
_cell.length_c   1.000
_cell.angle_alpha   90.00
_cell.angle_beta   90.00
_cell.angle_gamma   90.00
#
_symmetry.space_group_name_H-M   'P 1'
#
loop_
_entity.id
_entity.type
_entity.pdbx_description
1 polymer ?
#
loop_
_entity_poly.entity_id
_entity_poly.type
_entity_poly.pdbx_seq_one_letter_code
_entity_poly.pdbx_strand_id
1 'polypeptide(L)' 'MPKKKNQESQAEQSERFKKAIRDLVDAGELNPTEADKAFDRLMGQVKTKSA' A
#
# COMPACT_ATOMS: atom_id res chain seq x y z
N MET A 1 -0.48 -25.47 12.86
CA MET A 1 0.19 -24.49 13.74
C MET A 1 0.32 -23.16 12.99
N PRO A 2 0.10 -22.00 13.63
CA PRO A 2 0.40 -20.71 13.00
C PRO A 2 1.88 -20.65 12.66
N LYS A 3 2.20 -20.20 11.43
CA LYS A 3 3.59 -20.03 11.02
C LYS A 3 4.27 -19.00 11.93
N LYS A 4 5.53 -19.25 12.30
CA LYS A 4 6.31 -18.28 13.08
C LYS A 4 6.33 -16.96 12.31
N LYS A 5 5.98 -15.88 12.99
CA LYS A 5 6.12 -14.53 12.43
C LYS A 5 7.60 -14.23 12.25
N ASN A 6 7.94 -13.46 11.22
CA ASN A 6 9.30 -12.94 11.06
C ASN A 6 9.68 -12.16 12.33
N GLN A 7 10.92 -12.35 12.80
CA GLN A 7 11.42 -11.70 14.02
C GLN A 7 11.86 -10.26 13.81
N GLU A 8 11.55 -9.69 12.65
CA GLU A 8 11.88 -8.32 12.31
C GLU A 8 11.22 -7.34 13.28
N SER A 9 11.99 -6.35 13.71
CA SER A 9 11.48 -5.15 14.35
C SER A 9 10.50 -4.41 13.43
N GLN A 10 9.69 -3.53 14.00
CA GLN A 10 8.78 -2.68 13.23
C GLN A 10 9.52 -1.87 12.15
N ALA A 11 10.71 -1.37 12.47
CA ALA A 11 11.53 -0.60 11.55
C ALA A 11 11.97 -1.45 10.34
N GLU A 12 12.47 -2.66 10.60
CA GLU A 12 12.89 -3.59 9.54
C GLU A 12 11.72 -4.02 8.66
N GLN A 13 10.54 -4.28 9.25
CA GLN A 13 9.34 -4.58 8.49
C GLN A 13 8.92 -3.42 7.60
N SER A 14 9.01 -2.18 8.12
CA SER A 14 8.67 -0.96 7.39
C SER A 14 9.61 -0.76 6.20
N GLU A 15 10.91 -0.98 6.39
CA GLU A 15 11.89 -0.84 5.32
C GLU A 15 11.74 -1.93 4.25
N ARG A 16 11.49 -3.19 4.65
CA ARG A 16 11.16 -4.25 3.67
C ARG A 16 9.92 -3.91 2.86
N PHE A 17 8.88 -3.42 3.51
CA PHE A 17 7.64 -3.01 2.84
C PHE A 17 7.91 -1.90 1.82
N LYS A 18 8.59 -0.82 2.21
CA LYS A 18 8.95 0.27 1.29
C LYS A 18 9.82 -0.20 0.13
N LYS A 19 10.74 -1.14 0.37
CA LYS A 19 11.55 -1.73 -0.71
C LYS A 19 10.66 -2.50 -1.70
N ALA A 20 9.78 -3.37 -1.22
CA ALA A 20 8.88 -4.14 -2.07
C ALA A 20 7.96 -3.24 -2.93
N ILE A 21 7.46 -2.15 -2.35
CA ILE A 21 6.66 -1.17 -3.11
C ILE A 21 7.50 -0.53 -4.23
N ARG A 22 8.73 -0.10 -3.94
CA ARG A 22 9.63 0.45 -4.97
C ARG A 22 9.90 -0.56 -6.09
N ASP A 23 10.23 -1.80 -5.73
CA ASP A 23 10.50 -2.85 -6.71
C ASP A 23 9.29 -3.07 -7.65
N LEU A 24 8.06 -3.00 -7.11
CA LEU A 24 6.82 -3.14 -7.90
C LEU A 24 6.53 -1.91 -8.77
N VAL A 25 6.84 -0.70 -8.29
CA VAL A 25 6.73 0.53 -9.10
C VAL A 25 7.74 0.51 -10.24
N ASP A 26 8.99 0.14 -9.96
CA ASP A 26 10.05 0.04 -10.97
C ASP A 26 9.75 -1.05 -12.02
N ALA A 27 9.08 -2.12 -11.61
CA ALA A 27 8.57 -3.16 -12.52
C ALA A 27 7.35 -2.71 -13.36
N GLY A 28 6.77 -1.54 -13.07
CA GLY A 28 5.54 -1.04 -13.70
C GLY A 28 4.25 -1.76 -13.24
N GLU A 29 4.36 -2.67 -12.28
CA GLU A 29 3.23 -3.43 -11.69
C GLU A 29 2.41 -2.56 -10.73
N LEU A 30 2.99 -1.47 -10.21
CA LEU A 30 2.28 -0.43 -9.46
C LEU A 30 2.43 0.91 -10.16
N ASN A 31 1.30 1.51 -10.54
CA ASN A 31 1.25 2.88 -11.03
C ASN A 31 0.84 3.83 -9.90
N PRO A 32 1.75 4.68 -9.37
CA PRO A 32 1.44 5.57 -8.26
C PRO A 32 0.29 6.54 -8.58
N THR A 33 0.16 6.96 -9.84
CA THR A 33 -0.92 7.86 -10.27
C THR A 33 -2.29 7.16 -10.27
N GLU A 34 -2.34 5.84 -10.45
CA GLU A 34 -3.59 5.09 -10.35
C GLU A 34 -4.04 4.90 -8.90
N ALA A 35 -3.11 4.72 -7.98
CA ALA A 35 -3.40 4.66 -6.55
C ALA A 35 -4.03 5.96 -6.06
N ASP A 36 -3.45 7.12 -6.42
CA ASP A 36 -4.01 8.43 -6.07
C ASP A 36 -5.42 8.61 -6.66
N LYS A 37 -5.61 8.29 -7.94
CA LYS A 37 -6.93 8.34 -8.59
C LYS A 37 -7.96 7.43 -7.94
N ALA A 38 -7.56 6.23 -7.52
CA ALA A 38 -8.44 5.29 -6.83
C ALA A 38 -8.82 5.80 -5.43
N PHE A 39 -7.86 6.37 -4.71
CA PHE A 39 -8.09 6.98 -3.41
C PHE A 39 -9.02 8.20 -3.51
N ASP A 40 -8.77 9.13 -4.43
CA ASP A 40 -9.62 10.30 -4.67
C ASP A 40 -11.04 9.89 -5.05
N ARG A 41 -11.18 8.88 -5.92
CA ARG A 41 -12.49 8.32 -6.28
C ARG A 41 -13.22 7.77 -5.05
N LEU A 42 -12.53 7.00 -4.22
CA LEU A 42 -13.10 6.44 -3.00
C LEU A 42 -13.55 7.55 -2.03
N MET A 43 -12.69 8.56 -1.80
CA MET A 43 -13.01 9.68 -0.92
C MET A 43 -14.14 10.55 -1.46
N GLY A 44 -14.25 10.71 -2.78
CA GLY A 44 -15.41 11.32 -3.43
C GLY A 44 -16.71 10.57 -3.13
N GLN A 45 -16.70 9.24 -3.24
CA GLN A 45 -17.86 8.40 -2.93
C GLN A 45 -18.28 8.48 -1.46
N VAL A 46 -17.31 8.49 -0.53
CA VAL A 46 -17.57 8.64 0.92
C VAL A 46 -18.23 9.98 1.22
N LYS A 47 -17.76 11.08 0.61
CA LYS A 47 -18.36 12.41 0.76
C LYS A 47 -19.80 12.45 0.24
N THR A 48 -20.08 11.84 -0.91
CA THR A 48 -21.43 11.83 -1.50
C THR A 48 -22.42 10.92 -0.76
N LYS A 49 -21.96 9.87 -0.07
CA LYS A 49 -22.84 8.98 0.71
C LYS A 49 -23.17 9.51 2.11
N SER A 50 -22.48 10.55 2.55
CA SER A 50 -22.65 11.16 3.88
C SER A 50 -23.52 12.44 3.83
N ALA A 51 -24.07 12.78 2.65
CA ALA A 51 -24.96 13.91 2.40
C ALA A 51 -26.35 13.39 2.04
#